data_AF-A0A7X5UCP6-F1
#
_entry.id   AF-A0A7X5UCP6-F1
#
_cell.length_a   1.000
_cell.length_b   1.000
_cell.length_c   1.000
_cell.angle_alpha   90.00
_cell.angle_beta   90.00
_cell.angle_gamma   90.00
#
_symmetry.space_group_name_H-M   'P 1'
#
loop_
_entity.id
_entity.type
_entity.pdbx_description
1 polymer ?
#
loop_
_entity_poly.entity_id
_entity_poly.type
_entity_poly.pdbx_seq_one_letter_code
_entity_poly.pdbx_strand_id
1 'polypeptide(L)'
;MALDTPTRERIEALLAQHEVVLFMKGTRQQPMCGFSAAATNTLNDVVDQYHTVNVLEDPEIREGIKEYGQWPTIPQLYVKGELVGGSDIIRQLYTSGELYTLFGSSPPDRTPPEITITDKAADAIRGGMANAQDMALHLEIGPDHSAGFQLAPAGDFDIVTVANGIEVHFDPGSAQRAKGIVIDWVTTVQGEGLSLKFPGAVEIGTLSVHQLKDRLSAGDIVLVDVRPAHGRAMAAPLAGARILEDEGYEALASLPKDTAIAFICHHGISSRAAAERFAAHGFTQLFNVEGGMDAWAREVDPSVARY
;
A
#
# COMPACT_ATOMS: atom_id res chain seq x y z
N MET A 1 -2.12 17.14 31.71
CA MET A 1 -1.14 17.80 32.62
C MET A 1 -0.66 19.03 31.86
N ALA A 2 -0.40 20.17 32.50
CA ALA A 2 0.10 21.33 31.75
C ALA A 2 1.40 20.94 31.03
N LEU A 3 1.49 21.25 29.73
CA LEU A 3 2.67 21.00 28.91
C LEU A 3 3.90 21.65 29.55
N ASP A 4 4.93 20.86 29.86
CA ASP A 4 6.17 21.38 30.43
C ASP A 4 6.95 22.24 29.42
N THR A 5 7.70 23.21 29.93
CA THR A 5 8.43 24.18 29.10
C THR A 5 9.44 23.52 28.17
N PRO A 6 10.28 22.55 28.61
CA PRO A 6 11.21 21.86 27.71
C PRO A 6 10.52 21.16 26.53
N THR A 7 9.44 20.42 26.76
CA THR A 7 8.70 19.74 25.69
C THR A 7 8.06 20.74 24.73
N ARG A 8 7.51 21.86 25.24
CA ARG A 8 6.98 22.95 24.41
C ARG A 8 8.04 23.53 23.48
N GLU A 9 9.22 23.89 24.00
CA GLU A 9 10.31 24.47 23.22
C GLU A 9 10.78 23.51 22.12
N ARG A 10 10.82 22.19 22.41
CA ARG A 10 11.15 21.15 21.41
C ARG A 10 10.12 21.09 20.28
N ILE A 11 8.83 21.14 20.59
CA ILE A 11 7.75 21.17 19.59
C ILE A 11 7.85 22.43 18.74
N GLU A 12 8.01 23.60 19.37
CA GLU A 12 8.13 24.88 18.67
C GLU A 12 9.36 24.92 17.75
N ALA A 13 10.49 24.36 18.18
CA ALA A 13 11.68 24.24 17.36
C ALA A 13 11.45 23.35 16.12
N LEU A 14 10.79 22.20 16.27
CA LEU A 14 10.45 21.31 15.15
C LEU A 14 9.53 22.01 14.14
N LEU A 15 8.52 22.73 14.62
CA LEU A 15 7.58 23.48 13.80
C LEU A 15 8.19 24.71 13.12
N ALA A 16 9.19 25.34 13.75
CA ALA A 16 9.93 26.45 13.15
C ALA A 16 10.95 25.98 12.10
N GLN A 17 11.51 24.79 12.26
CA GLN A 17 12.51 24.23 11.36
C GLN A 17 11.92 23.72 10.03
N HIS A 18 10.65 23.29 10.05
CA HIS A 18 10.00 22.63 8.93
C HIS A 18 8.64 23.26 8.64
N GLU A 19 8.39 23.63 7.37
CA GLU A 19 7.11 24.24 7.00
C GLU A 19 5.93 23.27 7.10
N VAL A 20 6.14 21.98 6.89
CA VAL A 20 5.08 20.95 6.95
C VAL A 20 5.55 19.83 7.86
N VAL A 21 4.82 19.61 8.95
CA VAL A 21 5.18 18.62 9.98
C VAL A 21 3.98 17.74 10.29
N LEU A 22 4.16 16.42 10.18
CA LEU A 22 3.18 15.43 10.58
C LEU A 22 3.66 14.67 11.82
N PHE A 23 3.01 14.88 12.95
CA PHE A 23 3.19 14.03 14.13
C PHE A 23 2.37 12.76 13.94
N MET A 24 3.01 11.60 13.92
CA MET A 24 2.37 10.33 13.56
C MET A 24 2.91 9.14 14.37
N LYS A 25 2.20 8.02 14.33
CA LYS A 25 2.67 6.76 14.93
C LYS A 25 3.43 5.96 13.87
N GLY A 26 4.73 5.76 14.07
CA GLY A 26 5.63 5.20 13.06
C GLY A 26 6.26 6.29 12.19
N THR A 27 6.72 5.90 11.00
CA THR A 27 7.38 6.81 10.04
C THR A 27 6.60 6.89 8.74
N ARG A 28 6.93 7.85 7.87
CA ARG A 28 6.35 7.97 6.50
C ARG A 28 6.44 6.65 5.72
N GLN A 29 7.54 5.90 5.86
CA GLN A 29 7.75 4.62 5.16
C GLN A 29 7.13 3.43 5.90
N GLN A 30 7.01 3.52 7.23
CA GLN A 30 6.51 2.44 8.08
C GLN A 30 5.50 3.01 9.10
N PRO A 31 4.28 3.35 8.66
CA PRO A 31 3.23 3.78 9.57
C PRO A 31 2.78 2.62 10.46
N MET A 32 2.65 2.88 11.76
CA MET A 32 2.32 1.87 12.79
C MET A 32 0.86 1.95 13.26
N CYS A 33 0.02 2.73 12.57
CA CYS A 33 -1.39 2.92 12.87
C CYS A 33 -2.15 3.28 11.59
N GLY A 34 -3.36 2.72 11.39
CA GLY A 34 -4.17 2.97 10.19
C GLY A 34 -4.43 4.45 9.90
N PHE A 35 -4.75 5.25 10.91
CA PHE A 35 -4.93 6.71 10.74
C PHE A 35 -3.64 7.43 10.33
N SER A 36 -2.49 6.97 10.83
CA SER A 36 -1.20 7.50 10.41
C SER A 36 -0.88 7.14 8.96
N ALA A 37 -1.19 5.90 8.54
CA ALA A 37 -1.06 5.47 7.15
C ALA A 37 -1.98 6.27 6.21
N ALA A 38 -3.24 6.49 6.59
CA ALA A 38 -4.20 7.25 5.81
C ALA A 38 -3.75 8.71 5.59
N ALA A 39 -3.29 9.37 6.66
CA ALA A 39 -2.75 10.74 6.57
C ALA A 39 -1.50 10.81 5.67
N THR A 40 -0.56 9.85 5.78
CA THR A 40 0.62 9.84 4.92
C THR A 40 0.28 9.57 3.45
N ASN A 41 -0.64 8.64 3.16
CA ASN A 41 -1.05 8.35 1.79
C ASN A 41 -1.64 9.60 1.12
N THR A 42 -2.50 10.30 1.85
CA THR A 42 -3.12 11.55 1.38
C THR A 42 -2.08 12.64 1.11
N LEU A 43 -1.15 12.85 2.05
CA LEU A 43 -0.12 13.88 1.91
C LEU A 43 0.88 13.54 0.80
N ASN A 44 1.21 12.27 0.60
CA ASN A 44 2.11 11.83 -0.47
C ASN A 44 1.58 12.18 -1.87
N ASP A 45 0.27 12.28 -2.05
CA ASP A 45 -0.35 12.62 -3.33
C ASP A 45 -0.32 14.13 -3.64
N VAL A 46 -0.12 14.98 -2.61
CA VAL A 46 -0.27 16.44 -2.72
C VAL A 46 1.02 17.19 -2.41
N VAL A 47 1.88 16.62 -1.56
CA VAL A 47 3.06 17.26 -0.97
C VAL A 47 4.29 16.40 -1.22
N ASP A 48 5.23 16.93 -2.00
CA ASP A 48 6.48 16.24 -2.32
C ASP A 48 7.31 15.97 -1.04
N GLN A 49 7.47 16.98 -0.20
CA GLN A 49 8.33 16.94 0.98
C GLN A 49 7.64 17.50 2.23
N TYR A 50 7.62 16.69 3.29
CA TYR A 50 7.19 17.09 4.62
C TYR A 50 7.97 16.31 5.68
N HIS A 51 8.12 16.88 6.86
CA HIS A 51 8.78 16.24 7.99
C HIS A 51 7.80 15.38 8.77
N THR A 52 8.24 14.22 9.26
CA THR A 52 7.43 13.35 10.13
C THR A 52 8.11 13.15 11.47
N VAL A 53 7.33 13.26 12.56
CA VAL A 53 7.80 13.00 13.92
C VAL A 53 7.13 11.72 14.43
N ASN A 54 7.93 10.68 14.70
CA ASN A 54 7.44 9.43 15.26
C ASN A 54 7.18 9.55 16.77
N VAL A 55 5.92 9.74 17.14
CA VAL A 55 5.55 9.93 18.56
C VAL A 55 5.62 8.63 19.38
N LEU A 56 5.89 7.47 18.76
CA LEU A 56 6.07 6.22 19.49
C LEU A 56 7.44 6.12 20.15
N GLU A 57 8.43 6.83 19.62
CA GLU A 57 9.81 6.86 20.14
C GLU A 57 9.97 7.90 21.25
N ASP A 58 9.03 8.85 21.36
CA ASP A 58 9.09 9.94 22.33
C ASP A 58 7.73 10.14 23.03
N PRO A 59 7.55 9.57 24.23
CA PRO A 59 6.33 9.72 25.02
C PRO A 59 6.02 11.16 25.45
N GLU A 60 7.04 12.01 25.64
CA GLU A 60 6.86 13.41 26.04
C GLU A 60 6.27 14.19 24.87
N ILE A 61 6.83 14.05 23.66
CA ILE A 61 6.27 14.66 22.45
C ILE A 61 4.87 14.12 22.17
N ARG A 62 4.63 12.82 22.37
CA ARG A 62 3.33 12.19 22.13
C ARG A 62 2.19 12.80 22.93
N GLU A 63 2.39 12.99 24.23
CA GLU A 63 1.37 13.62 25.06
C GLU A 63 1.42 15.14 24.94
N GLY A 64 2.62 15.70 24.78
CA GLY A 64 2.84 17.13 24.70
C GLY A 64 2.22 17.78 23.46
N ILE A 65 2.28 17.12 22.29
CA ILE A 65 1.69 17.66 21.06
C ILE A 65 0.17 17.75 21.15
N LYS A 66 -0.48 16.82 21.88
CA LYS A 66 -1.93 16.87 22.10
C LYS A 66 -2.34 18.08 22.92
N GLU A 67 -1.57 18.37 23.98
CA GLU A 67 -1.80 19.55 24.83
C GLU A 67 -1.43 20.85 24.08
N TYR A 68 -0.35 20.83 23.28
CA TYR A 68 0.11 21.97 22.47
C TYR A 68 -0.94 22.39 21.43
N GLY A 69 -1.42 21.44 20.62
CA GLY A 69 -2.44 21.68 19.60
C GLY A 69 -3.86 21.73 20.12
N GLN A 70 -4.08 21.50 21.42
CA GLN A 70 -5.40 21.29 22.02
C GLN A 70 -6.22 20.23 21.25
N TRP A 71 -5.54 19.17 20.78
CA TRP A 71 -6.09 18.15 19.91
C TRP A 71 -5.79 16.75 20.46
N PRO A 72 -6.80 15.92 20.79
CA PRO A 72 -6.58 14.73 21.60
C PRO A 72 -5.98 13.52 20.84
N THR A 73 -6.02 13.52 19.51
CA THR A 73 -5.67 12.35 18.69
C THR A 73 -4.40 12.55 17.86
N ILE A 74 -3.85 11.44 17.35
CA ILE A 74 -2.69 11.38 16.44
C ILE A 74 -3.11 10.50 15.26
N PRO A 75 -2.78 10.87 14.00
CA PRO A 75 -1.82 11.89 13.59
C PRO A 75 -2.32 13.35 13.70
N GLN A 76 -1.39 14.31 13.70
CA GLN A 76 -1.65 15.76 13.63
C GLN A 76 -0.74 16.41 12.59
N LEU A 77 -1.34 17.13 11.64
CA LEU A 77 -0.63 17.89 10.61
C LEU A 77 -0.53 19.37 11.02
N TYR A 78 0.67 19.90 10.93
CA TYR A 78 0.96 21.31 11.10
C TYR A 78 1.55 21.88 9.81
N VAL A 79 1.11 23.08 9.44
CA VAL A 79 1.63 23.83 8.29
C VAL A 79 1.99 25.23 8.76
N LYS A 80 3.26 25.62 8.57
CA LYS A 80 3.85 26.90 9.00
C LYS A 80 3.60 27.19 10.49
N GLY A 81 3.71 26.14 11.31
CA GLY A 81 3.51 26.19 12.77
C GLY A 81 2.05 26.14 13.22
N GLU A 82 1.08 26.23 12.32
CA GLU A 82 -0.35 26.20 12.64
C GLU A 82 -0.91 24.78 12.50
N LEU A 83 -1.78 24.38 13.44
CA LEU A 83 -2.46 23.09 13.37
C LEU A 83 -3.49 23.10 12.24
N VAL A 84 -3.33 22.21 11.27
CA VAL A 84 -4.34 21.95 10.23
C VAL A 84 -5.40 20.98 10.75
N GLY A 85 -4.97 19.90 11.43
CA GLY A 85 -5.88 18.94 12.04
C GLY A 85 -5.38 17.50 12.04
N GLY A 86 -6.26 16.58 12.44
CA GLY A 86 -5.99 15.14 12.43
C GLY A 86 -6.32 14.45 11.09
N SER A 87 -6.19 13.13 11.06
CA SER A 87 -6.38 12.32 9.83
C SER A 87 -7.69 12.57 9.09
N ASP A 88 -8.81 12.74 9.80
CA ASP A 88 -10.12 12.94 9.15
C ASP A 88 -10.23 14.30 8.48
N ILE A 89 -9.68 15.35 9.10
CA ILE A 89 -9.63 16.69 8.51
C ILE A 89 -8.73 16.69 7.28
N ILE A 90 -7.56 16.04 7.38
CA ILE A 90 -6.64 15.91 6.24
C ILE A 90 -7.36 15.24 5.06
N ARG A 91 -8.11 14.16 5.32
CA ARG A 91 -8.91 13.48 4.30
C ARG A 91 -10.00 14.37 3.73
N GLN A 92 -10.74 15.11 4.57
CA GLN A 92 -11.77 16.04 4.12
C GLN A 92 -11.21 17.12 3.18
N LEU A 93 -10.10 17.75 3.58
CA LEU A 93 -9.44 18.78 2.77
C LEU A 93 -8.90 18.22 1.45
N TYR A 94 -8.44 16.98 1.45
CA TYR A 94 -8.00 16.28 0.24
C TYR A 94 -9.16 16.05 -0.71
N THR A 95 -10.25 15.45 -0.22
CA THR A 95 -11.43 15.14 -1.02
C THR A 95 -12.08 16.42 -1.56
N SER A 96 -12.13 17.51 -0.78
CA SER A 96 -12.69 18.80 -1.25
C SER A 96 -11.77 19.54 -2.24
N GLY A 97 -10.48 19.20 -2.27
CA GLY A 97 -9.48 19.90 -3.09
C GLY A 97 -8.80 21.08 -2.37
N GLU A 98 -9.24 21.43 -1.16
CA GLU A 98 -8.64 22.50 -0.35
C GLU A 98 -7.20 22.20 0.05
N LEU A 99 -6.85 20.92 0.24
CA LEU A 99 -5.47 20.52 0.54
C LEU A 99 -4.51 20.87 -0.60
N TYR A 100 -4.95 20.69 -1.85
CA TYR A 100 -4.16 21.08 -3.02
C TYR A 100 -3.96 22.59 -3.07
N THR A 101 -5.00 23.36 -2.73
CA THR A 101 -4.94 24.82 -2.64
C THR A 101 -3.98 25.26 -1.54
N LEU A 102 -4.01 24.60 -0.38
CA LEU A 102 -3.13 24.87 0.75
C LEU A 102 -1.64 24.75 0.38
N PHE A 103 -1.30 23.78 -0.47
CA PHE A 103 0.07 23.54 -0.92
C PHE A 103 0.41 24.14 -2.29
N GLY A 104 -0.52 24.84 -2.94
CA GLY A 104 -0.31 25.43 -4.27
C GLY A 104 -0.16 24.38 -5.39
N SER A 105 -0.65 23.17 -5.16
CA SER A 105 -0.63 22.06 -6.12
C SER A 105 -1.80 22.18 -7.12
N SER A 106 -1.67 21.52 -8.27
CA SER A 106 -2.77 21.50 -9.25
C SER A 106 -3.99 20.80 -8.66
N PRO A 107 -5.22 21.30 -8.90
CA PRO A 107 -6.44 20.64 -8.43
C PRO A 107 -6.50 19.19 -8.91
N PRO A 108 -7.10 18.29 -8.13
CA PRO A 108 -7.22 16.90 -8.53
C PRO A 108 -8.08 16.75 -9.79
N ASP A 109 -7.74 15.80 -10.66
CA ASP A 109 -8.65 15.36 -11.72
C ASP A 109 -9.85 14.65 -11.07
N ARG A 110 -11.03 15.23 -11.26
CA ARG A 110 -12.29 14.74 -10.71
C ARG A 110 -13.12 13.94 -11.71
N THR A 111 -12.55 13.58 -12.86
CA THR A 111 -13.23 12.78 -13.88
C THR A 111 -13.55 11.40 -13.31
N PRO A 112 -14.83 10.96 -13.32
CA PRO A 112 -15.19 9.62 -12.91
C PRO A 112 -14.43 8.55 -13.71
N PRO A 113 -13.80 7.55 -13.04
CA PRO A 113 -13.10 6.48 -13.74
C PRO A 113 -14.07 5.59 -14.51
N GLU A 114 -13.64 5.10 -15.67
CA GLU A 114 -14.33 3.98 -16.33
C GLU A 114 -13.96 2.68 -15.60
N ILE A 115 -14.93 1.99 -15.00
CA ILE A 115 -14.73 0.71 -14.30
C ILE A 115 -15.71 -0.33 -14.82
N THR A 116 -15.38 -1.61 -14.66
CA THR A 116 -16.27 -2.73 -14.95
C THR A 116 -16.57 -3.51 -13.68
N ILE A 117 -17.84 -3.81 -13.41
CA ILE A 117 -18.27 -4.74 -12.35
C ILE A 117 -18.94 -5.93 -13.02
N THR A 118 -18.41 -7.14 -12.80
CA THR A 118 -19.00 -8.37 -13.35
C THR A 118 -20.37 -8.64 -12.73
N ASP A 119 -21.24 -9.39 -13.42
CA ASP A 119 -22.57 -9.72 -12.89
C ASP A 119 -22.49 -10.43 -11.55
N LYS A 120 -21.52 -11.34 -11.42
CA LYS A 120 -21.27 -12.08 -10.16
C LYS A 120 -20.86 -11.14 -9.02
N ALA A 121 -19.98 -10.17 -9.29
CA ALA A 121 -19.61 -9.15 -8.32
C ALA A 121 -20.79 -8.24 -7.97
N ALA A 122 -21.59 -7.85 -8.96
CA ALA A 122 -22.72 -6.98 -8.74
C ALA A 122 -23.78 -7.64 -7.84
N ASP A 123 -24.08 -8.91 -8.06
CA ASP A 123 -25.01 -9.66 -7.20
C ASP A 123 -24.50 -9.79 -5.77
N ALA A 124 -23.20 -10.06 -5.60
CA ALA A 124 -22.59 -10.15 -4.28
C ALA A 124 -22.60 -8.81 -3.53
N ILE A 125 -22.27 -7.71 -4.22
CA ILE A 125 -22.31 -6.35 -3.65
C ILE A 125 -23.74 -5.99 -3.25
N ARG A 126 -24.73 -6.20 -4.12
CA ARG A 126 -26.15 -5.93 -3.81
C ARG A 126 -26.61 -6.74 -2.59
N GLY A 127 -26.21 -8.02 -2.51
CA GLY A 127 -26.47 -8.87 -1.35
C GLY A 127 -25.86 -8.30 -0.06
N GLY A 128 -24.61 -7.84 -0.11
CA GLY A 128 -23.92 -7.22 1.03
C GLY A 128 -24.52 -5.88 1.45
N MET A 129 -25.03 -5.11 0.49
CA MET A 129 -25.64 -3.79 0.72
C MET A 129 -27.13 -3.85 1.08
N ALA A 130 -27.78 -5.02 1.03
CA ALA A 130 -29.23 -5.14 1.20
C ALA A 130 -29.78 -4.55 2.52
N ASN A 131 -28.95 -4.51 3.57
CA ASN A 131 -29.31 -3.95 4.88
C ASN A 131 -28.61 -2.61 5.19
N ALA A 132 -27.88 -2.05 4.24
CA ALA A 132 -27.09 -0.84 4.42
C ALA A 132 -27.88 0.39 3.94
N GLN A 133 -28.86 0.82 4.74
CA GLN A 133 -29.60 2.06 4.47
C GLN A 133 -28.68 3.27 4.60
N ASP A 134 -28.80 4.21 3.66
CA ASP A 134 -28.03 5.47 3.61
C ASP A 134 -26.50 5.28 3.57
N MET A 135 -26.04 4.12 3.10
CA MET A 135 -24.62 3.83 2.91
C MET A 135 -24.29 3.69 1.43
N ALA A 136 -23.17 4.26 1.03
CA ALA A 136 -22.55 4.11 -0.27
C ALA A 136 -21.41 3.09 -0.21
N LEU A 137 -21.11 2.46 -1.35
CA LEU A 137 -19.92 1.63 -1.52
C LEU A 137 -18.74 2.54 -1.85
N HIS A 138 -17.79 2.63 -0.93
CA HIS A 138 -16.52 3.33 -1.12
C HIS A 138 -15.43 2.33 -1.51
N LEU A 139 -14.64 2.69 -2.52
CA LEU A 139 -13.47 1.93 -2.95
C LEU A 139 -12.22 2.80 -2.82
N GLU A 140 -11.37 2.44 -1.85
CA GLU A 140 -10.06 3.04 -1.67
C GLU A 140 -9.01 2.21 -2.39
N ILE A 141 -8.16 2.85 -3.20
CA ILE A 141 -7.06 2.21 -3.92
C ILE A 141 -5.75 2.91 -3.55
N GLY A 142 -4.87 2.18 -2.89
CA GLY A 142 -3.53 2.63 -2.51
C GLY A 142 -2.57 2.71 -3.69
N PRO A 143 -1.43 3.39 -3.52
CA PRO A 143 -0.40 3.53 -4.56
C PRO A 143 0.26 2.20 -4.96
N ASP A 144 0.19 1.17 -4.11
CA ASP A 144 0.68 -0.18 -4.37
C ASP A 144 -0.40 -1.12 -4.95
N HIS A 145 -1.51 -0.56 -5.42
CA HIS A 145 -2.71 -1.28 -5.86
C HIS A 145 -3.39 -2.13 -4.77
N SER A 146 -3.05 -1.90 -3.49
CA SER A 146 -3.90 -2.39 -2.40
C SER A 146 -5.28 -1.75 -2.52
N ALA A 147 -6.33 -2.53 -2.29
CA ALA A 147 -7.70 -2.07 -2.44
C ALA A 147 -8.52 -2.43 -1.21
N GLY A 148 -9.33 -1.49 -0.75
CA GLY A 148 -10.26 -1.66 0.36
C GLY A 148 -11.67 -1.28 -0.05
N PHE A 149 -12.64 -2.12 0.30
CA PHE A 149 -14.06 -1.79 0.16
C PHE A 149 -14.62 -1.43 1.53
N GLN A 150 -15.34 -0.32 1.60
CA GLN A 150 -16.01 0.12 2.81
C GLN A 150 -17.44 0.57 2.50
N LEU A 151 -18.36 0.27 3.42
CA LEU A 151 -19.67 0.89 3.43
C LEU A 151 -19.63 2.10 4.37
N ALA A 152 -19.87 3.28 3.83
CA ALA A 152 -19.91 4.54 4.56
C ALA A 152 -20.93 5.48 3.91
N PRO A 153 -21.44 6.50 4.63
CA PRO A 153 -22.30 7.51 4.01
C PRO A 153 -21.64 8.15 2.79
N ALA A 154 -22.43 8.59 1.82
CA ALA A 154 -21.92 9.35 0.68
C ALA A 154 -21.29 10.67 1.16
N GLY A 155 -20.12 11.00 0.64
CA GLY A 155 -19.43 12.26 0.86
C GLY A 155 -19.80 13.31 -0.19
N ASP A 156 -19.89 14.57 0.23
CA ASP A 156 -20.24 15.71 -0.64
C ASP A 156 -19.27 15.91 -1.81
N PHE A 157 -18.04 15.42 -1.67
CA PHE A 157 -16.97 15.55 -2.64
C PHE A 157 -16.50 14.20 -3.17
N ASP A 158 -17.31 13.14 -3.08
CA ASP A 158 -16.92 11.88 -3.70
C ASP A 158 -16.98 11.97 -5.23
N ILE A 159 -16.06 11.30 -5.89
CA ILE A 159 -16.17 11.03 -7.33
C ILE A 159 -16.99 9.75 -7.46
N VAL A 160 -18.12 9.83 -8.16
CA VAL A 160 -19.06 8.72 -8.26
C VAL A 160 -19.04 8.13 -9.66
N THR A 161 -18.93 6.81 -9.73
CA THR A 161 -19.08 6.04 -10.97
C THR A 161 -20.19 5.02 -10.81
N VAL A 162 -21.00 4.84 -11.86
CA VAL A 162 -22.01 3.77 -11.90
C VAL A 162 -21.52 2.66 -12.81
N ALA A 163 -21.38 1.45 -12.28
CA ALA A 163 -21.04 0.26 -13.05
C ALA A 163 -21.95 -0.89 -12.66
N ASN A 164 -22.53 -1.57 -13.65
CA ASN A 164 -23.52 -2.64 -13.44
C ASN A 164 -24.66 -2.23 -12.47
N GLY A 165 -25.12 -0.98 -12.57
CA GLY A 165 -26.18 -0.42 -11.72
C GLY A 165 -25.80 -0.22 -10.25
N ILE A 166 -24.50 -0.24 -9.91
CA ILE A 166 -23.98 0.01 -8.57
C ILE A 166 -23.20 1.33 -8.59
N GLU A 167 -23.53 2.21 -7.67
CA GLU A 167 -22.79 3.45 -7.41
C GLU A 167 -21.56 3.14 -6.55
N VAL A 168 -20.38 3.54 -7.05
CA VAL A 168 -19.10 3.39 -6.34
C VAL A 168 -18.49 4.77 -6.15
N HIS A 169 -18.11 5.04 -4.90
CA HIS A 169 -17.58 6.31 -4.44
C HIS A 169 -16.05 6.23 -4.27
N PHE A 170 -15.37 7.27 -4.72
CA PHE A 170 -13.92 7.36 -4.70
C PHE A 170 -13.47 8.72 -4.17
N ASP A 171 -12.39 8.73 -3.40
CA ASP A 171 -11.57 9.93 -3.24
C ASP A 171 -10.81 10.24 -4.56
N PRO A 172 -10.26 11.45 -4.72
CA PRO A 172 -9.53 11.84 -5.92
C PRO A 172 -8.41 10.88 -6.36
N GLY A 173 -7.57 10.40 -5.45
CA GLY A 173 -6.44 9.52 -5.77
C GLY A 173 -6.92 8.12 -6.16
N SER A 174 -7.88 7.58 -5.42
CA SER A 174 -8.51 6.30 -5.73
C SER A 174 -9.21 6.32 -7.09
N ALA A 175 -9.90 7.41 -7.43
CA ALA A 175 -10.55 7.58 -8.73
C ALA A 175 -9.54 7.51 -9.89
N GLN A 176 -8.37 8.14 -9.74
CA GLN A 176 -7.31 8.07 -10.75
C GLN A 176 -6.74 6.66 -10.92
N ARG A 177 -6.54 5.93 -9.81
CA ARG A 177 -6.00 4.56 -9.83
C ARG A 177 -7.05 3.52 -10.26
N ALA A 178 -8.34 3.84 -10.17
CA ALA A 178 -9.44 2.98 -10.58
C ALA A 178 -9.70 2.97 -12.09
N LYS A 179 -9.05 3.83 -12.88
CA LYS A 179 -9.29 3.90 -14.34
C LYS A 179 -9.02 2.55 -15.00
N GLY A 180 -10.06 1.96 -15.59
CA GLY A 180 -10.05 0.71 -16.35
C GLY A 180 -10.03 -0.58 -15.52
N ILE A 181 -10.27 -0.51 -14.20
CA ILE A 181 -10.30 -1.72 -13.37
C ILE A 181 -11.50 -2.61 -13.69
N VAL A 182 -11.34 -3.90 -13.43
CA VAL A 182 -12.43 -4.89 -13.43
C VAL A 182 -12.58 -5.45 -12.02
N ILE A 183 -13.75 -5.23 -11.43
CA ILE A 183 -14.16 -5.76 -10.14
C ILE A 183 -14.94 -7.06 -10.39
N ASP A 184 -14.45 -8.16 -9.81
CA ASP A 184 -15.03 -9.49 -9.95
C ASP A 184 -15.25 -10.15 -8.57
N TRP A 185 -16.01 -11.24 -8.52
CA TRP A 185 -16.22 -12.04 -7.30
C TRP A 185 -15.59 -13.41 -7.44
N VAL A 186 -14.54 -13.66 -6.67
CA VAL A 186 -13.80 -14.91 -6.72
C VAL A 186 -14.11 -15.77 -5.50
N THR A 187 -14.23 -17.07 -5.76
CA THR A 187 -14.35 -18.10 -4.73
C THR A 187 -12.98 -18.76 -4.63
N THR A 188 -12.31 -18.61 -3.49
CA THR A 188 -11.00 -19.22 -3.22
C THR A 188 -11.13 -20.27 -2.13
N VAL A 189 -10.10 -21.11 -1.98
CA VAL A 189 -10.04 -22.09 -0.88
C VAL A 189 -9.99 -21.43 0.52
N GLN A 190 -9.72 -20.13 0.59
CA GLN A 190 -9.69 -19.34 1.83
C GLN A 190 -10.99 -18.55 2.08
N GLY A 191 -11.95 -18.59 1.15
CA GLY A 191 -13.21 -17.86 1.23
C GLY A 191 -13.62 -17.20 -0.08
N GLU A 192 -14.77 -16.56 -0.06
CA GLU A 192 -15.28 -15.75 -1.18
C GLU A 192 -15.03 -14.27 -0.92
N GLY A 193 -14.74 -13.50 -1.98
CA GLY A 193 -14.55 -12.07 -1.86
C GLY A 193 -14.43 -11.35 -3.19
N LEU A 194 -14.46 -10.03 -3.11
CA LEU A 194 -14.21 -9.14 -4.23
C LEU A 194 -12.74 -9.21 -4.65
N SER A 195 -12.50 -9.20 -5.95
CA SER A 195 -11.19 -9.17 -6.58
C SER A 195 -11.13 -8.00 -7.56
N LEU A 196 -10.02 -7.26 -7.54
CA LEU A 196 -9.76 -6.21 -8.52
C LEU A 196 -8.70 -6.67 -9.51
N LYS A 197 -8.95 -6.45 -10.79
CA LYS A 197 -7.95 -6.55 -11.87
C LYS A 197 -7.69 -5.16 -12.41
N PHE A 198 -6.44 -4.73 -12.35
CA PHE A 198 -6.02 -3.44 -12.89
C PHE A 198 -5.68 -3.57 -14.38
N PRO A 199 -5.99 -2.57 -15.22
CA PRO A 199 -5.60 -2.61 -16.63
C PRO A 199 -4.09 -2.54 -16.73
N GLY A 200 -3.51 -3.41 -17.57
CA GLY A 200 -2.05 -3.55 -17.63
C GLY A 200 -1.43 -4.26 -16.42
N ALA A 201 -2.24 -4.82 -15.50
CA ALA A 201 -1.72 -5.71 -14.46
C ALA A 201 -0.94 -6.84 -15.13
N VAL A 202 0.34 -6.89 -14.81
CA VAL A 202 1.25 -7.88 -15.36
C VAL A 202 0.86 -9.22 -14.77
N GLU A 203 0.49 -10.15 -15.64
CA GLU A 203 0.19 -11.51 -15.22
C GLU A 203 1.47 -12.16 -14.70
N ILE A 204 1.47 -12.54 -13.42
CA ILE A 204 2.62 -13.20 -12.81
C ILE A 204 2.64 -14.63 -13.32
N GLY A 205 3.64 -14.93 -14.13
CA GLY A 205 3.89 -16.27 -14.61
C GLY A 205 4.21 -17.22 -13.45
N THR A 206 4.03 -18.51 -13.67
CA THR A 206 4.46 -19.54 -12.73
C THR A 206 5.64 -20.30 -13.34
N LEU A 207 6.67 -20.57 -12.54
CA LEU A 207 7.81 -21.41 -12.93
C LEU A 207 7.90 -22.61 -12.01
N SER A 208 8.08 -23.79 -12.59
CA SER A 208 8.51 -24.95 -11.81
C SER A 208 9.98 -24.79 -11.39
N VAL A 209 10.39 -25.53 -10.36
CA VAL A 209 11.78 -25.52 -9.88
C VAL A 209 12.79 -26.03 -10.93
N HIS A 210 12.36 -26.91 -11.84
CA HIS A 210 13.17 -27.34 -12.99
C HIS A 210 13.35 -26.22 -14.01
N GLN A 211 12.27 -25.53 -14.39
CA GLN A 211 12.35 -24.39 -15.30
C GLN A 211 13.19 -23.25 -14.71
N LEU A 212 13.06 -22.99 -13.40
CA LEU A 212 13.90 -22.04 -12.69
C LEU A 212 15.39 -22.43 -12.81
N LYS A 213 15.75 -23.69 -12.57
CA LYS A 213 17.13 -24.17 -12.66
C LYS A 213 17.72 -23.94 -14.05
N ASP A 214 16.96 -24.25 -15.10
CA ASP A 214 17.42 -24.10 -16.48
C ASP A 214 17.67 -22.62 -16.81
N ARG A 215 16.74 -21.75 -16.43
CA ARG A 215 16.83 -20.30 -16.63
C ARG A 215 17.95 -19.63 -15.83
N LEU A 216 18.16 -20.05 -14.59
CA LEU A 216 19.31 -19.63 -13.77
C LEU A 216 20.64 -20.03 -14.42
N SER A 217 20.71 -21.25 -14.96
CA SER A 217 21.91 -21.75 -15.65
C SER A 217 22.17 -21.00 -16.96
N ALA A 218 21.12 -20.56 -17.64
CA ALA A 218 21.20 -19.73 -18.85
C ALA A 218 21.53 -18.25 -18.55
N GLY A 219 21.36 -17.80 -17.31
CA GLY A 219 21.59 -16.41 -16.89
C GLY A 219 20.54 -15.42 -17.42
N ASP A 220 19.34 -15.90 -17.76
CA ASP A 220 18.26 -15.10 -18.37
C ASP A 220 17.18 -14.65 -17.39
N ILE A 221 17.38 -14.93 -16.10
CA ILE A 221 16.45 -14.58 -15.02
C ILE A 221 17.20 -14.17 -13.76
N VAL A 222 16.68 -13.15 -13.08
CA VAL A 222 17.12 -12.76 -11.74
C VAL A 222 16.24 -13.49 -10.72
N LEU A 223 16.85 -14.20 -9.78
CA LEU A 223 16.11 -14.82 -8.68
C LEU A 223 16.17 -13.92 -7.44
N VAL A 224 15.01 -13.64 -6.85
CA VAL A 224 14.87 -12.91 -5.60
C VAL A 224 14.32 -13.84 -4.52
N ASP A 225 15.07 -14.04 -3.44
CA ASP A 225 14.63 -14.77 -2.25
C ASP A 225 13.93 -13.80 -1.29
N VAL A 226 12.67 -14.12 -0.98
CA VAL A 226 11.82 -13.31 -0.08
C VAL A 226 11.54 -14.00 1.26
N ARG A 227 12.21 -15.12 1.54
CA ARG A 227 12.08 -15.81 2.83
C ARG A 227 12.66 -14.94 3.94
N PRO A 228 12.12 -14.96 5.16
CA PRO A 228 12.72 -14.25 6.30
C PRO A 228 14.09 -14.84 6.67
N ALA A 229 14.92 -14.07 7.38
CA ALA A 229 16.27 -14.48 7.80
C ALA A 229 16.31 -15.87 8.48
N HIS A 230 15.33 -16.20 9.33
CA HIS A 230 15.29 -17.51 9.98
C HIS A 230 15.15 -18.67 8.98
N GLY A 231 14.38 -18.49 7.91
CA GLY A 231 14.19 -19.49 6.86
C GLY A 231 15.47 -19.68 6.04
N ARG A 232 16.16 -18.58 5.76
CA ARG A 232 17.47 -18.58 5.08
C ARG A 232 18.58 -19.21 5.93
N ALA A 233 18.48 -19.12 7.27
CA ALA A 233 19.39 -19.77 8.19
C ALA A 233 19.22 -21.31 8.23
N MET A 234 18.00 -21.81 8.04
CA MET A 234 17.74 -23.25 7.98
C MET A 234 18.14 -23.86 6.63
N ALA A 235 17.89 -23.15 5.53
CA ALA A 235 18.33 -23.54 4.20
C ALA A 235 18.91 -22.34 3.47
N ALA A 236 20.20 -22.43 3.13
CA ALA A 236 20.92 -21.37 2.45
C ALA A 236 20.19 -20.92 1.17
N PRO A 237 20.25 -19.63 0.81
CA PRO A 237 19.73 -19.15 -0.47
C PRO A 237 20.38 -19.88 -1.64
N LEU A 238 19.65 -20.00 -2.75
CA LEU A 238 20.19 -20.58 -3.99
C LEU A 238 21.34 -19.71 -4.51
N ALA A 239 22.31 -20.34 -5.17
CA ALA A 239 23.46 -19.62 -5.71
C ALA A 239 23.01 -18.52 -6.69
N GLY A 240 23.49 -17.29 -6.46
CA GLY A 240 23.11 -16.13 -7.27
C GLY A 240 21.74 -15.51 -6.93
N ALA A 241 21.02 -16.05 -5.95
CA ALA A 241 19.79 -15.43 -5.46
C ALA A 241 20.09 -14.10 -4.76
N ARG A 242 19.34 -13.07 -5.14
CA ARG A 242 19.34 -11.74 -4.52
C ARG A 242 18.39 -11.74 -3.33
N ILE A 243 18.76 -11.12 -2.22
CA ILE A 243 17.99 -11.20 -0.98
C ILE A 243 17.19 -9.91 -0.81
N LEU A 244 15.87 -9.99 -0.84
CA LEU A 244 15.00 -8.80 -0.77
C LEU A 244 15.19 -7.99 0.51
N GLU A 245 15.36 -8.66 1.64
CA GLU A 245 15.56 -8.02 2.95
C GLU A 245 16.92 -7.32 3.06
N ASP A 246 17.97 -7.91 2.49
CA ASP A 246 19.34 -7.40 2.63
C ASP A 246 19.60 -6.26 1.61
N GLU A 247 19.10 -6.38 0.38
CA GLU A 247 19.29 -5.38 -0.67
C GLU A 247 18.27 -4.25 -0.61
N GLY A 248 17.10 -4.52 -0.05
CA GLY A 248 16.00 -3.57 0.02
C GLY A 248 15.19 -3.48 -1.26
N TYR A 249 13.93 -3.09 -1.09
CA TYR A 249 12.95 -3.02 -2.17
C TYR A 249 13.34 -1.99 -3.24
N GLU A 250 13.79 -0.79 -2.85
CA GLU A 250 14.13 0.30 -3.78
C GLU A 250 15.26 -0.09 -4.73
N ALA A 251 16.31 -0.74 -4.23
CA ALA A 251 17.44 -1.16 -5.04
C ALA A 251 17.01 -2.19 -6.10
N LEU A 252 16.19 -3.16 -5.72
CA LEU A 252 15.64 -4.14 -6.65
C LEU A 252 14.60 -3.52 -7.61
N ALA A 253 13.80 -2.57 -7.14
CA ALA A 253 12.82 -1.86 -7.97
C ALA A 253 13.47 -0.93 -9.00
N SER A 254 14.74 -0.55 -8.81
CA SER A 254 15.53 0.26 -9.75
C SER A 254 16.04 -0.51 -10.98
N LEU A 255 15.88 -1.84 -11.01
CA LEU A 255 16.26 -2.65 -12.16
C LEU A 255 15.49 -2.26 -13.43
N PRO A 256 16.04 -2.56 -14.62
CA PRO A 256 15.32 -2.40 -15.88
C PRO A 256 13.98 -3.13 -15.83
N LYS A 257 12.89 -2.47 -16.25
CA LYS A 257 11.51 -2.96 -16.09
C LYS A 257 11.18 -4.19 -16.95
N ASP A 258 11.99 -4.42 -17.97
CA ASP A 258 11.96 -5.61 -18.83
C ASP A 258 12.77 -6.79 -18.26
N THR A 259 13.46 -6.62 -17.14
CA THR A 259 14.21 -7.71 -16.47
C THR A 259 13.25 -8.82 -16.06
N ALA A 260 13.57 -10.06 -16.46
CA ALA A 260 12.85 -11.24 -15.98
C ALA A 260 13.24 -11.54 -14.53
N ILE A 261 12.26 -11.53 -13.62
CA ILE A 261 12.49 -11.76 -12.19
C ILE A 261 11.61 -12.91 -11.69
N ALA A 262 12.24 -13.92 -11.10
CA ALA A 262 11.57 -14.97 -10.34
C ALA A 262 11.67 -14.68 -8.84
N PHE A 263 10.56 -14.86 -8.12
CA PHE A 263 10.52 -14.78 -6.66
C PHE A 263 10.37 -16.18 -6.08
N ILE A 264 11.19 -16.47 -5.06
CA ILE A 264 11.12 -17.73 -4.32
C ILE A 264 10.90 -17.46 -2.84
N CYS A 265 9.93 -18.17 -2.25
CA CYS A 265 9.77 -18.28 -0.82
C CYS A 265 9.84 -19.74 -0.40
N HIS A 266 9.32 -20.09 0.78
CA HIS A 266 9.34 -21.48 1.23
C HIS A 266 8.36 -22.38 0.42
N HIS A 267 7.15 -21.90 0.14
CA HIS A 267 6.07 -22.67 -0.53
C HIS A 267 5.44 -22.00 -1.76
N GLY A 268 5.85 -20.79 -2.14
CA GLY A 268 5.27 -20.05 -3.27
C GLY A 268 4.18 -19.02 -2.91
N ILE A 269 3.80 -18.88 -1.63
CA ILE A 269 2.74 -17.95 -1.19
C ILE A 269 3.27 -16.51 -1.13
N SER A 270 4.27 -16.26 -0.26
CA SER A 270 4.83 -14.91 -0.06
C SER A 270 5.58 -14.35 -1.27
N SER A 271 6.12 -15.23 -2.13
CA SER A 271 6.78 -14.85 -3.39
C SER A 271 5.80 -14.29 -4.41
N ARG A 272 4.56 -14.79 -4.45
CA ARG A 272 3.51 -14.22 -5.30
C ARG A 272 3.19 -12.78 -4.89
N ALA A 273 2.98 -12.54 -3.60
CA ALA A 273 2.71 -11.18 -3.10
C ALA A 273 3.88 -10.23 -3.37
N ALA A 274 5.13 -10.72 -3.29
CA ALA A 274 6.29 -9.92 -3.67
C ALA A 274 6.31 -9.58 -5.17
N ALA A 275 6.01 -10.56 -6.04
CA ALA A 275 5.88 -10.34 -7.47
C ALA A 275 4.77 -9.31 -7.79
N GLU A 276 3.63 -9.36 -7.10
CA GLU A 276 2.53 -8.39 -7.29
C GLU A 276 2.98 -6.95 -6.99
N ARG A 277 3.79 -6.74 -5.94
CA ARG A 277 4.34 -5.41 -5.64
C ARG A 277 5.28 -4.92 -6.73
N PHE A 278 6.13 -5.80 -7.27
CA PHE A 278 7.01 -5.43 -8.38
C PHE A 278 6.24 -5.15 -9.67
N ALA A 279 5.12 -5.84 -9.91
CA ALA A 279 4.22 -5.54 -11.03
C ALA A 279 3.71 -4.10 -10.94
N ALA A 280 3.32 -3.64 -9.75
CA ALA A 280 2.91 -2.26 -9.50
C ALA A 280 4.03 -1.23 -9.76
N HIS A 281 5.30 -1.67 -9.80
CA HIS A 281 6.46 -0.82 -10.13
C HIS A 281 6.88 -0.92 -11.60
N GLY A 282 6.00 -1.42 -12.47
CA GLY A 282 6.14 -1.42 -13.92
C GLY A 282 6.91 -2.61 -14.50
N PHE A 283 7.30 -3.60 -13.69
CA PHE A 283 7.98 -4.79 -14.21
C PHE A 283 7.03 -5.70 -14.98
N THR A 284 7.41 -6.15 -16.17
CA THR A 284 6.53 -6.90 -17.08
C THR A 284 6.82 -8.40 -17.17
N GLN A 285 7.95 -8.86 -16.63
CA GLN A 285 8.38 -10.26 -16.71
C GLN A 285 8.58 -10.84 -15.30
N LEU A 286 7.48 -11.14 -14.62
CA LEU A 286 7.50 -11.58 -13.23
C LEU A 286 7.02 -13.00 -13.08
N PHE A 287 7.71 -13.77 -12.25
CA PHE A 287 7.44 -15.19 -12.06
C PHE A 287 7.40 -15.56 -10.57
N ASN A 288 6.40 -16.36 -10.20
CA ASN A 288 6.36 -17.04 -8.91
C ASN A 288 6.92 -18.46 -9.07
N VAL A 289 7.84 -18.86 -8.19
CA VAL A 289 8.38 -20.24 -8.17
C VAL A 289 7.41 -21.16 -7.43
N GLU A 290 6.82 -22.09 -8.16
CA GLU A 290 5.83 -23.03 -7.63
C GLU A 290 6.45 -23.97 -6.59
N GLY A 291 5.79 -24.09 -5.44
CA GLY A 291 6.26 -24.94 -4.33
C GLY A 291 7.53 -24.44 -3.63
N GLY A 292 8.13 -23.34 -4.10
CA GLY A 292 9.25 -22.65 -3.46
C GLY A 292 10.48 -23.53 -3.18
N MET A 293 11.18 -23.21 -2.09
CA MET A 293 12.36 -23.95 -1.64
C MET A 293 12.05 -25.41 -1.24
N ASP A 294 10.84 -25.72 -0.77
CA ASP A 294 10.48 -27.12 -0.46
C ASP A 294 10.46 -27.98 -1.73
N ALA A 295 9.85 -27.48 -2.81
CA ALA A 295 9.87 -28.16 -4.10
C ALA A 295 11.30 -28.26 -4.66
N TRP A 296 12.11 -27.21 -4.51
CA TRP A 296 13.50 -27.24 -4.97
C TRP A 296 14.29 -28.35 -4.26
N ALA A 297 14.15 -28.45 -2.94
CA ALA A 297 14.79 -29.49 -2.16
C ALA A 297 14.31 -30.89 -2.56
N ARG A 298 13.02 -31.08 -2.87
CA ARG A 298 12.50 -32.39 -3.27
C ARG A 298 12.93 -32.82 -4.67
N GLU A 299 12.97 -31.89 -5.61
CA GLU A 299 12.96 -32.21 -7.04
C GLU A 299 14.26 -31.86 -7.75
N VAL A 300 15.00 -30.86 -7.25
CA VAL A 300 16.22 -30.35 -7.91
C VAL A 300 17.48 -30.68 -7.12
N ASP A 301 17.48 -30.41 -5.80
CA ASP A 301 18.64 -30.63 -4.94
C ASP A 301 18.23 -31.15 -3.55
N PRO A 302 18.20 -32.49 -3.37
CA PRO A 302 17.89 -33.14 -2.09
C PRO A 302 18.87 -32.86 -0.95
N SER A 303 20.02 -32.22 -1.21
CA SER A 303 20.94 -31.82 -0.15
C SER A 303 20.49 -30.56 0.59
N VAL A 304 19.59 -29.78 0.01
CA VAL A 304 18.99 -28.59 0.64
C VAL A 304 18.08 -29.03 1.77
N ALA A 305 18.32 -28.48 2.96
CA ALA A 305 17.52 -28.77 4.14
C ALA A 305 16.05 -28.34 3.94
N ARG A 306 15.14 -29.23 4.32
CA ARG A 306 13.70 -28.96 4.39
C ARG A 306 13.34 -28.60 5.82
N TYR A 307 12.34 -27.74 5.98
CA TYR A 307 11.87 -27.25 7.27
C TYR A 307 10.38 -26.91 7.19
#